data_AF-A0A5N7RQ71-F1
#
_entry.id   AF-A0A5N7RQ71-F1
#
_cell.length_a   1.000
_cell.length_b   1.000
_cell.length_c   1.000
_cell.angle_alpha   90.00
_cell.angle_beta   90.00
_cell.angle_gamma   90.00
#
_symmetry.space_group_name_H-M   'P 1'
#
loop_
_entity.id
_entity.type
_entity.pdbx_description
1 polymer ?
#
loop_
_entity_poly.entity_id
_entity_poly.type
_entity_poly.pdbx_seq_one_letter_code
_entity_poly.pdbx_strand_id
1 'polypeptide(L)'
;MPEIRLPRAVAVPARGRPGFREEFADFLAFVRRPRLGPRLPRRWRDAEAGVARHGSQEWLGGLGGPHLLGWVLVLWGVNLLVLGPLAASVATASGAERRLDALHLSWFHVVLWAPVIEEMVFRYGLRRPAPALWLLPVLVSAMLMRPSLAAGASVALACGAIAAVLAWRGHRWPRTWLRRYARAFPVVFHLATLAFAFLHLANFRLGQGDWLLLPLLVLPQWASGLVLGWMRVRFGIGASIALHACFNAGPMALLWTLQNHAPGLLDG
;
A
#
# COMPACT_ATOMS: atom_id res chain seq x y z
N MET A 1 19.60 -14.44 -54.34
CA MET A 1 19.33 -13.48 -53.25
C MET A 1 20.06 -13.98 -52.00
N PRO A 2 20.94 -13.18 -51.37
CA PRO A 2 21.64 -13.63 -50.17
C PRO A 2 20.69 -13.63 -48.97
N GLU A 3 20.65 -14.74 -48.23
CA GLU A 3 19.89 -14.87 -46.98
C GLU A 3 20.42 -13.87 -45.93
N ILE A 4 19.57 -12.94 -45.52
CA ILE A 4 19.82 -12.07 -44.38
C ILE A 4 19.66 -12.92 -43.11
N ARG A 5 20.77 -13.36 -42.51
CA ARG A 5 20.77 -13.92 -41.15
C ARG A 5 20.36 -12.82 -40.17
N LEU A 6 19.12 -12.89 -39.69
CA LEU A 6 18.69 -12.11 -38.53
C LEU A 6 19.57 -12.48 -37.33
N PRO A 7 20.02 -11.50 -36.53
CA PRO A 7 20.86 -11.76 -35.37
C PRO A 7 20.11 -12.68 -34.40
N ARG A 8 20.78 -13.78 -33.98
CA ARG A 8 20.29 -14.67 -32.93
C ARG A 8 19.95 -13.82 -31.71
N ALA A 9 18.69 -13.88 -31.28
CA ALA A 9 18.25 -13.27 -30.03
C ALA A 9 19.19 -13.76 -28.91
N VAL A 10 19.93 -12.83 -28.31
CA VAL A 10 20.75 -13.11 -27.14
C VAL A 10 19.80 -13.61 -26.05
N ALA A 11 19.90 -14.89 -25.72
CA ALA A 11 19.13 -15.48 -24.63
C ALA A 11 19.53 -14.78 -23.34
N VAL A 12 18.70 -13.84 -22.89
CA VAL A 12 18.83 -13.25 -21.55
C VAL A 12 18.63 -14.40 -20.56
N PRO A 13 19.58 -14.67 -19.65
CA PRO A 13 19.44 -15.78 -18.71
C PRO A 13 18.15 -15.61 -17.91
N ALA A 14 17.33 -16.66 -17.92
CA ALA A 14 16.07 -16.73 -17.21
C ALA A 14 16.33 -16.70 -15.71
N ARG A 15 16.42 -15.50 -15.10
CA ARG A 15 16.38 -15.40 -13.63
C ARG A 15 15.03 -15.95 -13.17
N GLY A 16 15.07 -16.98 -12.31
CA GLY A 16 13.90 -17.54 -11.66
C GLY A 16 13.16 -16.50 -10.80
N ARG A 17 12.03 -16.89 -10.21
CA ARG A 17 11.33 -16.03 -9.24
C ARG A 17 12.29 -15.68 -8.10
N PRO A 18 12.38 -14.40 -7.68
CA PRO A 18 13.27 -14.05 -6.60
C PRO A 18 12.85 -14.76 -5.32
N GLY A 19 13.81 -15.28 -4.57
CA GLY A 19 13.52 -15.83 -3.24
C GLY A 19 13.11 -14.73 -2.25
N PHE A 20 12.50 -15.10 -1.12
CA PHE A 20 12.08 -14.12 -0.11
C PHE A 20 13.23 -13.23 0.39
N ARG A 21 14.45 -13.79 0.51
CA ARG A 21 15.66 -13.03 0.86
C ARG A 21 16.00 -11.96 -0.18
N GLU A 22 15.84 -12.27 -1.47
CA GLU A 22 16.09 -11.32 -2.56
C GLU A 22 15.01 -10.24 -2.61
N GLU A 23 13.75 -10.59 -2.34
CA GLU A 23 12.67 -9.62 -2.18
C GLU A 23 12.93 -8.68 -1.00
N PHE A 24 13.36 -9.20 0.15
CA PHE A 24 13.71 -8.40 1.31
C PHE A 24 14.89 -7.48 1.03
N ALA A 25 15.92 -7.97 0.32
CA ALA A 25 17.04 -7.14 -0.12
C ALA A 25 16.60 -6.05 -1.13
N ASP A 26 15.70 -6.37 -2.07
CA ASP A 26 15.12 -5.37 -2.99
C ASP A 26 14.29 -4.33 -2.22
N PHE A 27 13.54 -4.73 -1.20
CA PHE A 27 12.82 -3.81 -0.31
C PHE A 27 13.79 -2.83 0.36
N LEU A 28 14.84 -3.32 1.01
CA LEU A 28 15.83 -2.45 1.67
C LEU A 28 16.52 -1.50 0.68
N ALA A 29 16.91 -2.00 -0.50
CA ALA A 29 17.50 -1.18 -1.55
C ALA A 29 16.51 -0.13 -2.08
N PHE A 30 15.24 -0.51 -2.22
CA PHE A 30 14.17 0.36 -2.69
C PHE A 30 13.85 1.46 -1.71
N VAL A 31 13.74 1.17 -0.41
CA VAL A 31 13.50 2.19 0.62
C VAL A 31 14.61 3.25 0.64
N ARG A 32 15.86 2.86 0.39
CA ARG A 32 16.98 3.80 0.29
C ARG A 32 16.94 4.65 -0.98
N ARG A 33 16.54 4.07 -2.11
CA ARG A 33 16.48 4.74 -3.42
C ARG A 33 15.26 4.27 -4.22
N PRO A 34 14.06 4.82 -3.94
CA PRO A 34 12.83 4.38 -4.60
C PRO A 34 12.88 4.66 -6.11
N ARG A 35 12.43 3.71 -6.92
CA ARG A 35 12.40 3.83 -8.39
C ARG A 35 11.13 3.25 -8.99
N LEU A 36 10.59 3.90 -10.03
CA LEU A 36 9.34 3.48 -10.68
C LEU A 36 9.41 2.10 -11.37
N GLY A 37 10.59 1.52 -11.56
CA GLY A 37 10.71 0.23 -12.21
C GLY A 37 12.06 -0.46 -11.98
N PRO A 38 12.22 -1.68 -12.50
CA PRO A 38 11.16 -2.52 -13.08
C PRO A 38 10.22 -3.10 -12.01
N ARG A 39 9.09 -3.68 -12.42
CA ARG A 39 8.34 -4.63 -11.57
C ARG A 39 9.18 -5.88 -11.37
N LEU A 40 9.01 -6.60 -10.25
CA LEU A 40 9.72 -7.87 -10.06
C LEU A 40 9.07 -8.95 -10.96
N PRO A 41 9.86 -9.68 -11.78
CA PRO A 41 9.33 -10.62 -12.77
C PRO A 41 8.64 -11.85 -12.11
N ARG A 42 7.46 -12.23 -12.62
CA ARG A 42 6.57 -13.27 -12.03
C ARG A 42 6.69 -14.67 -12.64
N ARG A 43 7.12 -14.80 -13.90
CA ARG A 43 7.21 -16.08 -14.63
C ARG A 43 7.93 -15.83 -15.96
N TRP A 44 8.74 -16.78 -16.41
CA TRP A 44 9.42 -16.76 -17.71
C TRP A 44 8.47 -16.44 -18.89
N ARG A 45 7.23 -16.93 -18.84
CA ARG A 45 6.17 -16.73 -19.87
C ARG A 45 5.57 -15.32 -19.98
N ASP A 46 5.77 -14.44 -19.00
CA ASP A 46 5.20 -13.08 -19.05
C ASP A 46 6.09 -12.07 -19.79
N ALA A 47 7.35 -12.44 -20.07
CA ALA A 47 8.29 -11.63 -20.84
C ALA A 47 8.04 -11.70 -22.37
N GLU A 48 7.43 -12.80 -22.86
CA GLU A 48 7.19 -13.02 -24.29
C GLU A 48 5.86 -12.43 -24.80
N ALA A 49 4.86 -12.25 -23.93
CA ALA A 49 3.52 -11.81 -24.33
C ALA A 49 3.36 -10.28 -24.18
N GLY A 50 3.84 -9.55 -25.18
CA GLY A 50 3.78 -8.09 -25.24
C GLY A 50 2.38 -7.50 -24.98
N VAL A 51 2.38 -6.38 -24.26
CA VAL A 51 1.34 -5.33 -24.18
C VAL A 51 0.02 -5.69 -23.44
N ALA A 52 -0.60 -6.85 -23.65
CA ALA A 52 -1.99 -7.11 -23.18
C ALA A 52 -2.17 -7.36 -21.65
N ARG A 53 -1.10 -7.58 -20.88
CA ARG A 53 -1.19 -7.93 -19.43
C ARG A 53 -0.93 -6.79 -18.45
N HIS A 54 -0.64 -5.56 -18.90
CA HIS A 54 -0.28 -4.47 -17.98
C HIS A 54 -1.42 -4.03 -17.05
N GLY A 55 -2.68 -4.13 -17.49
CA GLY A 55 -3.86 -3.79 -16.68
C GLY A 55 -4.17 -4.84 -15.60
N SER A 56 -4.17 -6.12 -15.96
CA SER A 56 -4.35 -7.22 -15.01
C SER A 56 -3.19 -7.30 -14.00
N GLN A 57 -1.97 -6.92 -14.37
CA GLN A 57 -0.84 -6.83 -13.45
C GLN A 57 -0.96 -5.73 -12.37
N GLU A 58 -1.83 -4.74 -12.51
CA GLU A 58 -2.07 -3.75 -11.45
C GLU A 58 -2.90 -4.36 -10.31
N TRP A 59 -3.95 -5.09 -10.66
CA TRP A 59 -4.98 -5.57 -9.71
C TRP A 59 -4.83 -7.04 -9.34
N LEU A 60 -4.42 -7.87 -10.30
CA LEU A 60 -4.14 -9.29 -10.14
C LEU A 60 -2.62 -9.57 -10.00
N GLY A 61 -1.79 -8.51 -10.04
CA GLY A 61 -0.36 -8.51 -9.72
C GLY A 61 -0.13 -8.78 -8.23
N GLY A 62 0.75 -9.65 -7.75
CA GLY A 62 2.14 -9.87 -8.17
C GLY A 62 2.85 -10.93 -7.30
N LEU A 63 2.45 -11.00 -6.03
CA LEU A 63 3.10 -11.81 -5.00
C LEU A 63 2.46 -13.19 -4.89
N GLY A 64 3.26 -14.24 -4.70
CA GLY A 64 2.73 -15.57 -4.38
C GLY A 64 2.18 -15.62 -2.95
N GLY A 65 1.17 -16.44 -2.69
CA GLY A 65 0.58 -16.59 -1.34
C GLY A 65 1.60 -16.79 -0.21
N PRO A 66 2.61 -17.68 -0.36
CA PRO A 66 3.64 -17.85 0.67
C PRO A 66 4.48 -16.60 0.93
N HIS A 67 4.77 -15.81 -0.10
CA HIS A 67 5.54 -14.57 0.05
C HIS A 67 4.68 -13.46 0.66
N LEU A 68 3.38 -13.40 0.33
CA LEU A 68 2.42 -12.52 1.00
C LEU A 68 2.37 -12.83 2.50
N LEU A 69 2.23 -14.11 2.85
CA LEU A 69 2.26 -14.55 4.24
C LEU A 69 3.59 -14.18 4.90
N GLY A 70 4.74 -14.39 4.24
CA GLY A 70 6.04 -13.98 4.74
C GLY A 70 6.11 -12.48 5.09
N TRP A 71 5.58 -11.61 4.21
CA TRP A 71 5.51 -10.17 4.48
C TRP A 71 4.51 -9.81 5.58
N VAL A 72 3.36 -10.48 5.66
CA VAL A 72 2.41 -10.32 6.79
C VAL A 72 3.10 -10.66 8.11
N LEU A 73 3.82 -11.79 8.17
CA LEU A 73 4.55 -12.22 9.37
C LEU A 73 5.67 -11.26 9.75
N VAL A 74 6.43 -10.75 8.77
CA VAL A 74 7.44 -9.70 9.01
C VAL A 74 6.80 -8.45 9.60
N LEU A 75 5.70 -7.97 9.00
CA LEU A 75 5.01 -6.78 9.49
C LEU A 75 4.44 -6.99 10.90
N TRP A 76 3.78 -8.12 11.16
CA TRP A 76 3.30 -8.43 12.50
C TRP A 76 4.44 -8.57 13.50
N GLY A 77 5.52 -9.28 13.17
CA GLY A 77 6.67 -9.44 14.05
C GLY A 77 7.27 -8.08 14.45
N VAL A 78 7.56 -7.23 13.47
CA VAL A 78 8.13 -5.89 13.74
C VAL A 78 7.16 -5.01 14.53
N ASN A 79 5.86 -5.04 14.20
CA ASN A 79 4.88 -4.19 14.88
C ASN A 79 4.50 -4.69 16.27
N LEU A 80 4.32 -5.99 16.48
CA LEU A 80 3.93 -6.53 17.79
C LEU A 80 5.09 -6.55 18.78
N LEU A 81 6.31 -6.83 18.31
CA LEU A 81 7.46 -7.02 19.20
C LEU A 81 8.25 -5.73 19.45
N VAL A 82 8.19 -4.76 18.54
CA VAL A 82 9.05 -3.56 18.61
C VAL A 82 8.23 -2.27 18.53
N LEU A 83 7.57 -2.01 17.40
CA LEU A 83 6.99 -0.69 17.14
C LEU A 83 5.71 -0.44 17.92
N GLY A 84 4.91 -1.47 18.20
CA GLY A 84 3.67 -1.41 18.97
C GLY A 84 3.94 -1.09 20.44
N PRO A 85 4.82 -1.82 21.14
CA PRO A 85 5.26 -1.47 22.49
C PRO A 85 5.87 -0.07 22.57
N LEU A 86 6.67 0.34 21.58
CA LEU A 86 7.22 1.69 21.50
C LEU A 86 6.12 2.75 21.33
N ALA A 87 5.17 2.54 20.41
CA ALA A 87 4.06 3.46 20.21
C ALA A 87 3.17 3.54 21.46
N ALA A 88 2.97 2.44 22.17
CA ALA A 88 2.25 2.42 23.44
C ALA A 88 3.00 3.20 24.53
N SER A 89 4.32 3.00 24.68
CA SER A 89 5.10 3.75 25.67
C SER A 89 5.12 5.25 25.38
N VAL A 90 5.22 5.63 24.10
CA VAL A 90 5.12 7.02 23.65
C VAL A 90 3.72 7.59 23.90
N ALA A 91 2.66 6.82 23.65
CA ALA A 91 1.29 7.24 23.93
C ALA A 91 1.11 7.55 25.43
N THR A 92 1.57 6.65 26.31
CA THR A 92 1.56 6.85 27.77
C THR A 92 2.38 8.08 28.17
N ALA A 93 3.60 8.23 27.65
CA ALA A 93 4.48 9.35 27.99
C ALA A 93 3.96 10.71 27.50
N SER A 94 3.25 10.75 26.38
CA SER A 94 2.66 11.97 25.81
C SER A 94 1.23 12.26 26.31
N GLY A 95 0.63 11.34 27.06
CA GLY A 95 -0.79 11.40 27.43
C GLY A 95 -1.74 11.30 26.22
N ALA A 96 -1.29 10.68 25.13
CA ALA A 96 -2.11 10.47 23.95
C ALA A 96 -3.03 9.26 24.15
N GLU A 97 -4.34 9.47 24.04
CA GLU A 97 -5.34 8.41 24.17
C GLU A 97 -5.83 7.94 22.80
N ARG A 98 -6.11 6.65 22.62
CA ARG A 98 -6.72 6.17 21.36
C ARG A 98 -8.19 6.63 21.29
N ARG A 99 -8.53 7.34 20.22
CA ARG A 99 -9.89 7.86 19.97
C ARG A 99 -10.83 6.78 19.43
N LEU A 100 -10.28 5.84 18.65
CA LEU A 100 -11.05 4.77 18.02
C LEU A 100 -11.02 3.54 18.91
N ASP A 101 -12.18 3.14 19.39
CA ASP A 101 -12.36 1.83 19.98
C ASP A 101 -12.43 0.79 18.86
N ALA A 102 -11.35 0.05 18.69
CA ALA A 102 -11.24 -0.98 17.66
C ALA A 102 -12.33 -2.07 17.80
N LEU A 103 -12.89 -2.26 19.00
CA LEU A 103 -13.92 -3.25 19.27
C LEU A 103 -15.27 -2.90 18.64
N HIS A 104 -15.52 -1.62 18.35
CA HIS A 104 -16.76 -1.15 17.73
C HIS A 104 -16.65 -0.95 16.21
N LEU A 105 -15.45 -1.05 15.64
CA LEU A 105 -15.26 -0.96 14.19
C LEU A 105 -15.62 -2.29 13.53
N SER A 106 -16.51 -2.25 12.54
CA SER A 106 -16.88 -3.47 11.83
C SER A 106 -15.72 -4.06 11.02
N TRP A 107 -15.68 -5.39 10.91
CA TRP A 107 -14.74 -6.11 10.04
C TRP A 107 -14.69 -5.58 8.61
N PHE A 108 -15.85 -5.19 8.06
CA PHE A 108 -15.93 -4.57 6.73
C PHE A 108 -15.11 -3.29 6.64
N HIS A 109 -15.14 -2.44 7.68
CA HIS A 109 -14.37 -1.21 7.69
C HIS A 109 -12.87 -1.50 7.75
N VAL A 110 -12.46 -2.32 8.72
CA VAL A 110 -11.04 -2.55 9.07
C VAL A 110 -10.28 -3.37 8.02
N VAL A 111 -10.94 -4.39 7.46
CA VAL A 111 -10.30 -5.37 6.56
C VAL A 111 -10.52 -5.05 5.09
N LEU A 112 -11.61 -4.36 4.73
CA LEU A 112 -11.93 -4.08 3.34
C LEU A 112 -11.91 -2.59 3.00
N TRP A 113 -12.77 -1.79 3.65
CA TRP A 113 -12.94 -0.38 3.27
C TRP A 113 -11.66 0.43 3.45
N ALA A 114 -11.12 0.46 4.68
CA ALA A 114 -9.95 1.28 4.98
C ALA A 114 -8.74 0.88 4.14
N PRO A 115 -8.36 -0.42 4.04
CA PRO A 115 -7.28 -0.83 3.15
C PRO A 115 -7.51 -0.42 1.69
N VAL A 116 -8.70 -0.63 1.12
CA VAL A 116 -8.96 -0.25 -0.27
C VAL A 116 -8.82 1.26 -0.47
N ILE A 117 -9.49 2.07 0.35
CA ILE A 117 -9.50 3.51 0.17
C ILE A 117 -8.11 4.11 0.45
N GLU A 118 -7.43 3.71 1.53
CA GLU A 118 -6.11 4.23 1.89
C GLU A 118 -5.06 3.88 0.81
N GLU A 119 -5.06 2.64 0.32
CA GLU A 119 -4.17 2.27 -0.79
C GLU A 119 -4.47 3.08 -2.06
N MET A 120 -5.74 3.36 -2.32
CA MET A 120 -6.12 4.18 -3.48
C MET A 120 -5.71 5.65 -3.32
N VAL A 121 -5.85 6.24 -2.14
CA VAL A 121 -5.45 7.63 -1.87
C VAL A 121 -3.93 7.80 -1.90
N PHE A 122 -3.20 6.95 -1.16
CA PHE A 122 -1.77 7.17 -0.93
C PHE A 122 -0.88 6.50 -1.98
N ARG A 123 -1.33 5.42 -2.63
CA ARG A 123 -0.44 4.53 -3.41
C ARG A 123 -0.86 4.34 -4.86
N TYR A 124 -2.12 4.57 -5.22
CA TYR A 124 -2.54 4.50 -6.63
C TYR A 124 -1.72 5.46 -7.51
N GLY A 125 -1.57 6.71 -7.06
CA GLY A 125 -0.82 7.76 -7.74
C GLY A 125 0.67 7.47 -7.94
N LEU A 126 1.29 6.61 -7.12
CA LEU A 126 2.71 6.29 -7.23
C LEU A 126 3.09 5.74 -8.62
N ARG A 127 2.22 4.90 -9.21
CA ARG A 127 2.39 4.39 -10.59
C ARG A 127 1.46 5.04 -11.61
N ARG A 128 0.37 5.66 -11.16
CA ARG A 128 -0.65 6.27 -12.02
C ARG A 128 -0.89 7.72 -11.61
N PRO A 129 0.13 8.60 -11.63
CA PRO A 129 -0.04 9.96 -11.14
C PRO A 129 -1.03 10.74 -12.01
N ALA A 130 -1.14 10.35 -13.29
CA ALA A 130 -2.07 10.89 -14.27
C ALA A 130 -3.53 10.88 -13.85
N PRO A 131 -4.17 9.71 -13.77
CA PRO A 131 -5.54 9.64 -13.29
C PRO A 131 -5.66 10.01 -11.81
N ALA A 132 -4.63 9.79 -10.99
CA ALA A 132 -4.71 10.00 -9.54
C ALA A 132 -5.08 11.44 -9.16
N LEU A 133 -4.59 12.46 -9.88
CA LEU A 133 -4.97 13.85 -9.59
C LEU A 133 -6.48 14.09 -9.72
N TRP A 134 -7.14 13.40 -10.65
CA TRP A 134 -8.58 13.50 -10.87
C TRP A 134 -9.39 12.66 -9.89
N LEU A 135 -8.85 11.52 -9.47
CA LEU A 135 -9.53 10.60 -8.55
C LEU A 135 -9.40 11.03 -7.08
N LEU A 136 -8.32 11.75 -6.73
CA LEU A 136 -7.99 12.09 -5.35
C LEU A 136 -9.14 12.79 -4.60
N PRO A 137 -9.87 13.78 -5.15
CA PRO A 137 -10.98 14.40 -4.42
C PRO A 137 -12.08 13.40 -4.06
N VAL A 138 -12.45 12.51 -4.99
CA VAL A 138 -13.46 11.47 -4.75
C VAL A 138 -12.99 10.49 -3.67
N LEU A 139 -11.73 10.07 -3.73
CA LEU A 139 -11.16 9.10 -2.79
C LEU A 139 -10.95 9.70 -1.40
N VAL A 140 -10.57 10.97 -1.29
CA VAL A 140 -10.48 11.70 -0.01
C VAL A 140 -11.87 11.87 0.60
N SER A 141 -12.87 12.23 -0.21
CA SER A 141 -14.27 12.26 0.27
C SER A 141 -14.71 10.89 0.77
N ALA A 142 -14.36 9.81 0.07
CA ALA A 142 -14.65 8.44 0.51
C ALA A 142 -14.02 8.08 1.86
N MET A 143 -12.83 8.61 2.19
CA MET A 143 -12.22 8.42 3.51
C MET A 143 -13.04 9.04 4.65
N LEU A 144 -13.76 10.12 4.36
CA LEU A 144 -14.56 10.86 5.35
C LEU A 144 -16.00 10.33 5.47
N MET A 145 -16.45 9.53 4.50
CA MET A 145 -17.79 8.96 4.49
C MET A 145 -17.91 7.78 5.44
N ARG A 146 -19.10 7.60 6.03
CA ARG A 146 -19.44 6.34 6.72
C ARG A 146 -19.44 5.21 5.69
N PRO A 147 -18.63 4.16 5.89
CA PRO A 147 -18.49 3.16 4.85
C PRO A 147 -19.65 2.18 4.86
N SER A 148 -20.10 1.87 3.66
CA SER A 148 -21.21 0.97 3.36
C SER A 148 -21.02 0.43 1.94
N LEU A 149 -21.73 -0.64 1.59
CA LEU A 149 -21.74 -1.15 0.22
C LEU A 149 -22.22 -0.09 -0.78
N ALA A 150 -23.24 0.68 -0.42
CA ALA A 150 -23.75 1.78 -1.23
C ALA A 150 -22.68 2.86 -1.46
N ALA A 151 -21.98 3.30 -0.40
CA ALA A 151 -20.88 4.25 -0.52
C ALA A 151 -19.76 3.71 -1.43
N GLY A 152 -19.44 2.41 -1.31
CA GLY A 152 -18.43 1.76 -2.14
C GLY A 152 -18.82 1.74 -3.62
N ALA A 153 -20.08 1.40 -3.91
CA ALA A 153 -20.62 1.45 -5.26
C ALA A 153 -20.59 2.88 -5.83
N SER A 154 -20.99 3.89 -5.05
CA SER A 154 -20.95 5.30 -5.46
C SER A 154 -19.53 5.76 -5.79
N VAL A 155 -18.55 5.42 -4.95
CA VAL A 155 -17.14 5.75 -5.18
C VAL A 155 -16.60 5.04 -6.43
N ALA A 156 -16.92 3.77 -6.63
CA ALA A 156 -16.52 3.01 -7.81
C ALA A 156 -17.12 3.60 -9.10
N LEU A 157 -18.40 3.97 -9.07
CA LEU A 157 -19.08 4.62 -10.19
C LEU A 157 -18.46 5.99 -10.50
N ALA A 158 -18.21 6.82 -9.50
CA ALA A 158 -17.56 8.12 -9.68
C ALA A 158 -16.15 7.98 -10.28
N CYS A 159 -15.34 7.04 -9.76
CA CYS A 159 -14.03 6.73 -10.32
C CYS A 159 -14.12 6.24 -11.77
N GLY A 160 -15.09 5.36 -12.06
CA GLY A 160 -15.35 4.82 -13.40
C GLY A 160 -15.77 5.90 -14.39
N ALA A 161 -16.65 6.82 -14.00
CA ALA A 161 -17.09 7.95 -14.81
C ALA A 161 -15.92 8.88 -15.15
N ILE A 162 -15.09 9.25 -14.16
CA ILE A 162 -13.88 10.05 -14.38
C ILE A 162 -12.94 9.35 -15.37
N ALA A 163 -12.69 8.05 -15.17
CA ALA A 163 -11.84 7.28 -16.07
C ALA A 163 -12.38 7.24 -17.50
N ALA A 164 -13.70 7.06 -17.67
CA ALA A 164 -14.38 7.07 -18.97
C ALA A 164 -14.26 8.42 -19.66
N VAL A 165 -14.47 9.53 -18.95
CA VAL A 165 -14.32 10.89 -19.50
C VAL A 165 -12.88 11.17 -19.94
N LEU A 166 -11.89 10.79 -19.12
CA LEU A 166 -10.48 10.96 -19.47
C LEU A 166 -10.09 10.14 -20.71
N ALA A 167 -10.62 8.92 -20.83
CA ALA A 167 -10.41 8.05 -21.98
C ALA A 167 -11.06 8.63 -23.24
N TRP A 168 -12.32 9.05 -23.15
CA TRP A 168 -13.07 9.67 -24.26
C TRP A 168 -12.39 10.93 -24.78
N ARG A 169 -11.87 11.79 -23.89
CA ARG A 169 -11.10 12.99 -24.26
C ARG A 169 -9.70 12.69 -24.81
N GLY A 170 -9.29 11.42 -24.86
CA GLY A 170 -7.96 11.03 -25.29
C GLY A 170 -6.85 11.68 -24.46
N HIS A 171 -7.10 11.94 -23.16
CA HIS A 171 -6.21 12.73 -22.34
C HIS A 171 -4.86 12.03 -22.17
N ARG A 172 -3.79 12.65 -22.69
CA ARG A 172 -2.42 12.13 -22.59
C ARG A 172 -1.55 13.13 -21.87
N TRP A 173 -0.76 12.64 -20.91
CA TRP A 173 0.14 13.51 -20.15
C TRP A 173 1.44 13.78 -20.91
N PRO A 174 1.97 15.01 -20.85
CA PRO A 174 3.21 15.36 -21.52
C PRO A 174 4.37 14.45 -21.09
N ARG A 175 5.16 13.97 -22.05
CA ARG A 175 6.34 13.12 -21.76
C ARG A 175 7.35 13.84 -20.86
N THR A 176 7.44 15.17 -20.97
CA THR A 176 8.26 16.03 -20.10
C THR A 176 7.81 15.95 -18.64
N TRP A 177 6.49 15.99 -18.39
CA TRP A 177 5.92 15.85 -17.06
C TRP A 177 6.26 14.47 -16.47
N LEU A 178 6.06 13.39 -17.23
CA LEU A 178 6.36 12.03 -16.79
C LEU A 178 7.85 11.84 -16.43
N ARG A 179 8.76 12.46 -17.19
CA ARG A 179 10.20 12.45 -16.90
C ARG A 179 10.53 13.21 -15.61
N ARG A 180 9.91 14.37 -15.37
CA ARG A 180 10.09 15.13 -14.12
C ARG A 180 9.58 14.34 -12.92
N TYR A 181 8.40 13.73 -13.06
CA TYR A 181 7.84 12.85 -12.04
C TYR A 181 8.77 11.68 -11.72
N ALA A 182 9.33 11.01 -12.73
CA ALA A 182 10.27 9.91 -12.52
C ALA A 182 11.53 10.33 -11.72
N ARG A 183 12.02 11.57 -11.92
CA ARG A 183 13.13 12.13 -11.14
C ARG A 183 12.74 12.49 -9.71
N ALA A 184 11.53 13.00 -9.53
CA ALA A 184 10.98 13.36 -8.22
C ALA A 184 10.44 12.15 -7.42
N PHE A 185 10.33 10.98 -8.05
CA PHE A 185 9.70 9.80 -7.47
C PHE A 185 10.21 9.39 -6.07
N PRO A 186 11.53 9.43 -5.76
CA PRO A 186 12.00 9.16 -4.40
C PRO A 186 11.32 10.04 -3.35
N VAL A 187 11.21 11.34 -3.62
CA VAL A 187 10.57 12.30 -2.71
C VAL A 187 9.07 12.05 -2.64
N VAL A 188 8.41 11.86 -3.78
CA VAL A 188 6.96 11.57 -3.84
C VAL A 188 6.62 10.30 -3.05
N PHE A 189 7.45 9.25 -3.17
CA PHE A 189 7.28 8.00 -2.44
C PHE A 189 7.32 8.23 -0.93
N HIS A 190 8.38 8.86 -0.42
CA HIS A 190 8.52 9.08 1.02
C HIS A 190 7.48 10.04 1.57
N LEU A 191 7.11 11.10 0.83
CA LEU A 191 6.04 12.00 1.23
C LEU A 191 4.69 11.29 1.29
N ALA A 192 4.37 10.42 0.32
CA ALA A 192 3.13 9.64 0.37
C ALA A 192 3.11 8.67 1.57
N THR A 193 4.23 8.01 1.87
CA THR A 193 4.35 7.13 3.04
C THR A 193 4.27 7.90 4.36
N LEU A 194 4.88 9.08 4.46
CA LEU A 194 4.78 9.95 5.63
C LEU A 194 3.38 10.50 5.80
N ALA A 195 2.72 10.95 4.72
CA ALA A 195 1.34 11.43 4.77
C ALA A 195 0.39 10.34 5.25
N PHE A 196 0.58 9.09 4.79
CA PHE A 196 -0.14 7.93 5.30
C PHE A 196 0.07 7.75 6.82
N ALA A 197 1.32 7.78 7.28
CA ALA A 197 1.64 7.62 8.70
C ALA A 197 1.03 8.76 9.56
N PHE A 198 1.22 10.02 9.15
CA PHE A 198 0.71 11.17 9.90
C PHE A 198 -0.81 11.27 9.91
N LEU A 199 -1.51 10.80 8.86
CA LEU A 199 -2.96 10.72 8.89
C LEU A 199 -3.44 9.89 10.10
N HIS A 200 -2.70 8.86 10.50
CA HIS A 200 -3.06 8.01 11.63
C HIS A 200 -2.90 8.70 12.99
N LEU A 201 -2.31 9.89 13.08
CA LEU A 201 -2.41 10.71 14.30
C LEU A 201 -3.87 11.07 14.60
N ALA A 202 -4.75 11.12 13.61
CA ALA A 202 -6.19 11.35 13.81
C ALA A 202 -6.89 10.24 14.63
N ASN A 203 -6.24 9.09 14.79
CA ASN A 203 -6.72 7.99 15.63
C ASN A 203 -6.45 8.22 17.12
N PHE A 204 -5.74 9.29 17.47
CA PHE A 204 -5.39 9.64 18.84
C PHE A 204 -6.04 10.98 19.24
N ARG A 205 -6.47 11.07 20.49
CA ARG A 205 -6.68 12.34 21.18
C ARG A 205 -5.32 12.75 21.73
N LEU A 206 -4.69 13.72 21.08
CA LEU A 206 -3.39 14.22 21.50
C LEU A 206 -3.60 15.01 22.80
N GLY A 207 -2.87 14.64 23.85
CA GLY A 207 -2.84 15.40 25.11
C GLY A 207 -2.10 16.73 24.95
N GLN A 208 -1.88 17.43 26.06
CA GLN A 208 -1.00 18.61 26.09
C GLN A 208 0.50 18.26 26.05
N GLY A 209 0.84 16.99 25.80
CA GLY A 209 2.19 16.47 25.84
C GLY A 209 3.10 16.99 24.71
N ASP A 210 4.32 16.50 24.71
CA ASP A 210 5.38 16.97 23.82
C ASP A 210 5.11 16.58 22.36
N TRP A 211 4.85 17.59 21.51
CA TRP A 211 4.60 17.44 20.07
C TRP A 211 5.76 16.76 19.34
N LEU A 212 6.97 16.79 19.93
CA LEU A 212 8.15 16.09 19.40
C LEU A 212 8.00 14.56 19.41
N LEU A 213 7.10 14.01 20.23
CA LEU A 213 6.85 12.57 20.31
C LEU A 213 5.87 12.05 19.25
N LEU A 214 5.11 12.94 18.58
CA LEU A 214 4.10 12.53 17.60
C LEU A 214 4.66 11.72 16.42
N PRO A 215 5.84 12.02 15.85
CA PRO A 215 6.42 11.17 14.80
C PRO A 215 6.72 9.75 15.29
N LEU A 216 7.06 9.57 16.58
CA LEU A 216 7.33 8.25 17.16
C LEU A 216 6.05 7.43 17.31
N LEU A 217 4.93 8.09 17.63
CA LEU A 217 3.62 7.45 17.80
C LEU A 217 3.13 6.75 16.52
N VAL A 218 3.52 7.25 15.35
CA VAL A 218 3.11 6.72 14.03
C VAL A 218 4.19 5.91 13.31
N LEU A 219 5.26 5.51 14.02
CA LEU A 219 6.28 4.63 13.46
C LEU A 219 5.74 3.27 12.95
N PRO A 220 4.78 2.61 13.64
CA PRO A 220 4.12 1.40 13.10
C PRO A 220 3.58 1.62 11.68
N GLN A 221 2.88 2.74 11.48
CA GLN A 221 2.23 3.09 10.22
C GLN A 221 3.24 3.55 9.17
N TRP A 222 4.29 4.26 9.58
CA TRP A 222 5.38 4.62 8.68
C TRP A 222 6.11 3.38 8.15
N ALA A 223 6.48 2.45 9.03
CA ALA A 223 7.16 1.21 8.66
C ALA A 223 6.30 0.33 7.74
N SER A 224 5.04 0.08 8.13
CA SER A 224 4.09 -0.64 7.26
C SER A 224 3.87 0.09 5.94
N GLY A 225 3.83 1.43 5.96
CA GLY A 225 3.64 2.25 4.78
C GLY A 225 4.80 2.19 3.78
N LEU A 226 6.03 1.97 4.25
CA LEU A 226 7.20 1.71 3.39
C LEU A 226 7.05 0.38 2.66
N VAL A 227 6.66 -0.69 3.37
CA VAL A 227 6.44 -2.02 2.79
C VAL A 227 5.29 -2.00 1.79
N LEU A 228 4.15 -1.41 2.15
CA LEU A 228 2.98 -1.28 1.25
C LEU A 228 3.32 -0.44 0.01
N GLY A 229 4.03 0.68 0.17
CA GLY A 229 4.47 1.48 -0.97
C GLY A 229 5.42 0.71 -1.90
N TRP A 230 6.36 -0.06 -1.35
CA TRP A 230 7.21 -0.96 -2.12
C TRP A 230 6.39 -2.05 -2.82
N MET A 231 5.43 -2.66 -2.12
CA MET A 231 4.52 -3.69 -2.64
C MET A 231 3.72 -3.16 -3.83
N ARG A 232 3.15 -1.97 -3.69
CA ARG A 232 2.45 -1.24 -4.75
C ARG A 232 3.30 -1.12 -6.01
N VAL A 233 4.56 -0.73 -5.84
CA VAL A 233 5.47 -0.46 -6.95
C VAL A 233 5.96 -1.76 -7.54
N ARG A 234 6.44 -2.73 -6.78
CA ARG A 234 7.00 -3.96 -7.34
C ARG A 234 5.94 -4.93 -7.85
N PHE A 235 4.80 -5.05 -7.16
CA PHE A 235 3.83 -6.14 -7.38
C PHE A 235 2.46 -5.66 -7.86
N GLY A 236 2.01 -4.46 -7.47
CA GLY A 236 0.74 -3.88 -7.94
C GLY A 236 -0.14 -3.37 -6.80
N ILE A 237 -1.22 -2.65 -7.16
CA ILE A 237 -2.15 -2.11 -6.16
C ILE A 237 -2.92 -3.23 -5.45
N GLY A 238 -3.30 -4.30 -6.16
CA GLY A 238 -3.95 -5.47 -5.54
C GLY A 238 -3.05 -6.18 -4.53
N ALA A 239 -1.78 -6.41 -4.90
CA ALA A 239 -0.64 -6.72 -4.02
C ALA A 239 -0.70 -6.02 -2.65
N SER A 240 -0.73 -4.69 -2.75
CA SER A 240 -0.66 -3.78 -1.62
C SER A 240 -1.93 -3.82 -0.77
N ILE A 241 -3.11 -3.80 -1.41
CA ILE A 241 -4.42 -3.93 -0.74
C ILE A 241 -4.52 -5.26 0.01
N ALA A 242 -4.14 -6.38 -0.62
CA ALA A 242 -4.19 -7.69 0.02
C ALA A 242 -3.28 -7.76 1.24
N LEU A 243 -2.02 -7.27 1.13
CA LEU A 243 -1.11 -7.23 2.26
C LEU A 243 -1.66 -6.36 3.40
N HIS A 244 -2.22 -5.19 3.08
CA HIS A 244 -2.80 -4.29 4.06
C HIS A 244 -4.03 -4.90 4.76
N ALA A 245 -4.95 -5.49 3.99
CA ALA A 245 -6.11 -6.19 4.52
C ALA A 245 -5.70 -7.32 5.47
N CYS A 246 -4.73 -8.15 5.08
CA CYS A 246 -4.20 -9.22 5.94
C CYS A 246 -3.51 -8.66 7.18
N PHE A 247 -2.72 -7.59 7.03
CA PHE A 247 -2.05 -6.93 8.16
C PHE A 247 -3.05 -6.44 9.21
N ASN A 248 -4.18 -5.86 8.79
CA ASN A 248 -5.24 -5.38 9.68
C ASN A 248 -6.11 -6.52 10.24
N ALA A 249 -6.35 -7.58 9.46
CA ALA A 249 -7.19 -8.70 9.88
C ALA A 249 -6.64 -9.46 11.09
N GLY A 250 -5.31 -9.58 11.22
CA GLY A 250 -4.68 -10.30 12.33
C GLY A 250 -4.97 -9.69 13.71
N PRO A 251 -4.57 -8.42 13.96
CA PRO A 251 -4.91 -7.73 15.20
C PRO A 251 -6.42 -7.66 15.46
N MET A 252 -7.24 -7.47 14.41
CA MET A 252 -8.70 -7.49 14.55
C MET A 252 -9.20 -8.86 15.02
N ALA A 253 -8.71 -9.95 14.44
CA ALA A 253 -9.04 -11.31 14.84
C ALA A 253 -8.60 -11.59 16.28
N LEU A 254 -7.40 -11.17 16.66
CA LEU A 254 -6.88 -11.32 18.02
C LEU A 254 -7.76 -10.58 19.03
N LEU A 255 -8.06 -9.30 18.80
CA LEU A 255 -8.90 -8.49 19.68
C LEU A 255 -10.30 -9.07 19.81
N TRP A 256 -10.91 -9.45 18.67
CA TRP A 256 -12.21 -10.13 18.68
C TRP A 256 -12.17 -11.43 19.48
N THR A 257 -11.11 -12.23 19.35
CA THR A 257 -10.96 -13.50 20.08
C THR A 257 -10.82 -13.25 21.58
N LEU A 258 -9.98 -12.30 21.99
CA LEU A 258 -9.81 -11.93 23.39
C LEU A 258 -11.13 -11.42 23.98
N GLN A 259 -11.88 -10.60 23.25
CA GLN A 259 -13.17 -10.08 23.71
C GLN A 259 -14.21 -11.20 23.94
N ASN A 260 -14.25 -12.20 23.07
CA ASN A 260 -15.27 -13.25 23.13
C ASN A 260 -14.88 -14.44 24.03
N HIS A 261 -13.59 -14.68 24.24
CA HIS A 261 -13.10 -15.87 24.93
C HIS A 261 -12.24 -15.58 26.17
N ALA A 262 -11.73 -14.36 26.34
CA ALA A 262 -10.92 -13.97 27.49
C ALA A 262 -11.08 -12.46 27.83
N PRO A 263 -12.32 -11.97 28.06
CA PRO A 263 -12.57 -10.53 28.21
C PRO A 263 -11.78 -9.90 29.38
N GLY A 264 -11.53 -10.65 30.46
CA GLY A 264 -10.74 -10.18 31.60
C GLY A 264 -9.27 -9.86 31.31
N LEU A 265 -8.75 -10.20 30.13
CA LEU A 265 -7.42 -9.75 29.66
C LEU A 265 -7.44 -8.36 29.01
N LEU A 266 -8.63 -7.81 28.70
CA LEU A 266 -8.81 -6.49 28.10
C LEU A 266 -9.14 -5.41 29.15
N ASP A 267 -9.53 -5.81 30.36
CA ASP A 267 -9.97 -4.93 31.46
C ASP A 267 -8.82 -4.45 32.37
N GLY A 268 -7.56 -4.78 32.04
CA GLY A 268 -6.34 -4.39 32.78
C GLY A 268 -5.39 -3.54 31.94
#